data_AF-A0A382QQL2-F1
#
_entry.id   AF-A0A382QQL2-F1
#
_cell.length_a   1.000
_cell.length_b   1.000
_cell.length_c   1.000
_cell.angle_alpha   90.00
_cell.angle_beta   90.00
_cell.angle_gamma   90.00
#
_symmetry.space_group_name_H-M   'P 1'
#
loop_
_entity.id
_entity.type
_entity.pdbx_description
1 polymer ?
#
loop_
_entity_poly.entity_id
_entity_poly.type
_entity_poly.pdbx_seq_one_letter_code
_entity_poly.pdbx_strand_id
1 'polypeptide(L)'
;VSPSAPYVELHCHSGFSFLDGASHPDELVRRALELGYPALALTDHNGLYGSMEFARNAKLNGLMPITGAELTLRGCFPKTTGPIPEIEGPHGGHHVTLLAESPAGYANLCRLLTKAHIESPREDPRLPLDTLLDPERSDGLILLTGCRRSPLAAALDSSVAEGEAFARRLVEAFGEERVF
;
A
#
# COMPACT_ATOMS: atom_id res chain seq x y z
N VAL A 1 -25.20 -21.69 11.18
CA VAL A 1 -24.00 -21.16 10.51
C VAL A 1 -23.49 -20.04 11.40
N SER A 2 -22.35 -20.20 12.05
CA SER A 2 -21.71 -19.09 12.78
C SER A 2 -21.56 -17.92 11.81
N PRO A 3 -21.86 -16.67 12.18
CA PRO A 3 -21.68 -15.55 11.26
C PRO A 3 -20.21 -15.54 10.87
N SER A 4 -19.91 -15.80 9.58
CA SER A 4 -18.56 -15.59 9.07
C SER A 4 -18.24 -14.12 9.32
N ALA A 5 -17.07 -13.84 9.87
CA ALA A 5 -16.63 -12.45 10.02
C ALA A 5 -16.83 -11.73 8.66
N PRO A 6 -17.45 -10.55 8.65
CA PRO A 6 -17.70 -9.84 7.40
C PRO A 6 -16.37 -9.55 6.72
N TYR A 7 -16.28 -9.84 5.42
CA TYR A 7 -15.09 -9.56 4.64
C TYR A 7 -15.02 -8.07 4.30
N VAL A 8 -13.80 -7.53 4.28
CA VAL A 8 -13.46 -6.17 3.89
C VAL A 8 -12.26 -6.23 2.96
N GLU A 9 -12.37 -5.62 1.78
CA GLU A 9 -11.24 -5.47 0.86
C GLU A 9 -10.36 -4.30 1.32
N LEU A 10 -9.07 -4.57 1.51
CA LEU A 10 -8.07 -3.62 2.02
C LEU A 10 -7.02 -3.24 0.97
N HIS A 11 -7.01 -3.91 -0.19
CA HIS A 11 -6.12 -3.63 -1.30
C HIS A 11 -6.95 -3.55 -2.59
N CYS A 12 -7.41 -2.34 -2.93
CA CYS A 12 -8.31 -2.11 -4.06
C CYS A 12 -7.83 -0.92 -4.89
N HIS A 13 -7.80 -1.07 -6.22
CA HIS A 13 -7.41 -0.03 -7.15
C HIS A 13 -8.62 0.47 -7.94
N SER A 14 -8.68 1.78 -8.14
CA SER A 14 -9.63 2.43 -9.03
C SER A 14 -8.97 2.80 -10.36
N GLY A 15 -9.75 3.33 -11.30
CA GLY A 15 -9.26 3.88 -12.58
C GLY A 15 -8.22 5.01 -12.43
N PHE A 16 -8.02 5.53 -11.22
CA PHE A 16 -6.94 6.46 -10.92
C PHE A 16 -5.56 5.80 -10.81
N SER A 17 -5.50 4.48 -10.69
CA SER A 17 -4.30 3.67 -10.91
C SER A 17 -4.12 3.44 -12.41
N PHE A 18 -3.45 4.38 -13.08
CA PHE A 18 -3.37 4.41 -14.55
C PHE A 18 -2.82 3.10 -15.14
N LEU A 19 -3.52 2.56 -16.15
CA LEU A 19 -3.22 1.27 -16.81
C LEU A 19 -3.25 0.03 -15.89
N ASP A 20 -3.82 0.16 -14.70
CA ASP A 20 -3.89 -0.93 -13.72
C ASP A 20 -5.32 -1.13 -13.18
N GLY A 21 -5.92 -0.09 -12.60
CA GLY A 21 -7.31 -0.13 -12.17
C GLY A 21 -8.29 0.26 -13.30
N ALA A 22 -9.48 -0.33 -13.28
CA ALA A 22 -10.50 -0.13 -14.32
C ALA A 22 -11.81 0.49 -13.80
N SER A 23 -12.14 0.29 -12.53
CA SER A 23 -13.41 0.72 -11.95
C SER A 23 -13.33 2.13 -11.37
N HIS A 24 -14.38 2.93 -11.53
CA HIS A 24 -14.48 4.22 -10.87
C HIS A 24 -14.74 4.05 -9.36
N PRO A 25 -14.33 5.03 -8.51
CA PRO A 25 -14.58 4.95 -7.08
C PRO A 25 -16.04 4.72 -6.67
N ASP A 26 -17.01 5.29 -7.40
CA ASP A 26 -18.44 5.11 -7.14
C ASP A 26 -18.91 3.68 -7.46
N GLU A 27 -18.41 3.07 -8.55
CA GLU A 27 -18.68 1.68 -8.89
C GLU A 27 -18.15 0.72 -7.83
N LEU A 28 -16.95 0.99 -7.30
CA LEU A 28 -16.34 0.21 -6.22
C LEU A 28 -17.19 0.28 -4.94
N VAL A 29 -17.64 1.49 -4.55
CA VAL A 29 -18.53 1.68 -3.39
C VAL A 29 -19.84 0.94 -3.57
N ARG A 30 -20.51 1.08 -4.73
CA ARG A 30 -21.75 0.36 -5.02
C ARG A 30 -21.56 -1.15 -4.93
N ARG A 31 -20.45 -1.66 -5.48
CA ARG A 31 -20.17 -3.09 -5.46
C ARG A 31 -19.92 -3.61 -4.05
N ALA A 32 -19.18 -2.87 -3.22
CA ALA A 32 -18.96 -3.23 -1.83
C ALA A 32 -20.28 -3.33 -1.04
N LEU A 33 -21.20 -2.39 -1.27
CA LEU A 33 -22.53 -2.40 -0.64
C LEU A 33 -23.39 -3.59 -1.09
N GLU A 34 -23.39 -3.91 -2.38
CA GLU A 34 -24.08 -5.10 -2.92
C GLU A 34 -23.56 -6.42 -2.30
N LEU A 35 -22.26 -6.47 -2.00
CA LEU A 35 -21.61 -7.60 -1.35
C LEU A 35 -21.78 -7.62 0.18
N GLY A 36 -22.39 -6.57 0.75
CA GLY A 36 -22.60 -6.44 2.19
C GLY A 36 -21.32 -6.10 2.97
N TYR A 37 -20.33 -5.48 2.35
CA TYR A 37 -19.10 -5.08 3.03
C TYR A 37 -19.38 -3.93 4.00
N PRO A 38 -18.87 -3.99 5.24
CA PRO A 38 -19.01 -2.89 6.19
C PRO A 38 -18.03 -1.74 5.91
N ALA A 39 -16.93 -2.02 5.22
CA ALA A 39 -15.88 -1.07 4.89
C ALA A 39 -15.20 -1.44 3.55
N LEU A 40 -14.45 -0.51 2.98
CA LEU A 40 -13.60 -0.73 1.81
C LEU A 40 -12.38 0.20 1.90
N ALA A 41 -11.19 -0.30 1.58
CA ALA A 41 -10.04 0.56 1.34
C ALA A 41 -9.90 0.91 -0.15
N LEU A 42 -9.43 2.13 -0.43
CA LEU A 42 -8.91 2.49 -1.74
C LEU A 42 -7.41 2.74 -1.62
N THR A 43 -6.62 2.00 -2.39
CA THR A 43 -5.17 1.94 -2.31
C THR A 43 -4.55 2.13 -3.70
N ASP A 44 -4.90 3.22 -4.38
CA ASP A 44 -4.39 3.47 -5.73
C ASP A 44 -2.85 3.51 -5.78
N HIS A 45 -2.33 3.16 -6.95
CA HIS A 45 -0.90 3.10 -7.23
C HIS A 45 -0.24 4.47 -7.12
N ASN A 46 0.73 4.59 -6.21
CA ASN A 46 1.60 5.75 -6.02
C ASN A 46 0.88 7.11 -5.90
N GLY A 47 -0.36 7.11 -5.41
CA GLY A 47 -1.14 8.33 -5.33
C GLY A 47 -2.44 8.20 -4.54
N LEU A 48 -3.08 9.33 -4.32
CA LEU A 48 -4.37 9.46 -3.63
C LEU A 48 -5.42 10.10 -4.54
N TYR A 49 -5.25 10.00 -5.86
CA TYR A 49 -6.01 10.76 -6.84
C TYR A 49 -7.52 10.46 -6.74
N GLY A 50 -7.90 9.19 -6.55
CA GLY A 50 -9.28 8.77 -6.35
C GLY A 50 -9.78 8.87 -4.90
N SER A 51 -8.90 9.13 -3.93
CA SER A 51 -9.23 8.97 -2.50
C SER A 51 -10.31 9.94 -2.01
N MET A 52 -10.28 11.19 -2.46
CA MET A 52 -11.29 12.19 -2.07
C MET A 52 -12.68 11.84 -2.63
N GLU A 53 -12.74 11.44 -3.90
CA GLU A 53 -13.97 11.04 -4.57
C GLU A 53 -14.57 9.79 -3.90
N PHE A 54 -13.73 8.79 -3.67
CA PHE A 54 -14.05 7.57 -2.94
C PHE A 54 -14.63 7.85 -1.56
N ALA A 55 -13.89 8.60 -0.73
CA ALA A 55 -14.29 8.89 0.65
C ALA A 55 -15.63 9.63 0.71
N ARG A 56 -15.86 10.57 -0.24
CA ARG A 56 -17.14 11.29 -0.35
C ARG A 56 -18.28 10.35 -0.75
N ASN A 57 -18.08 9.48 -1.75
CA ASN A 57 -19.09 8.56 -2.21
C ASN A 57 -19.43 7.49 -1.16
N ALA A 58 -18.43 6.88 -0.54
CA ALA A 58 -18.59 5.90 0.53
C ALA A 58 -19.40 6.49 1.70
N LYS A 59 -19.04 7.70 2.15
CA LYS A 59 -19.75 8.39 3.24
C LYS A 59 -21.22 8.67 2.90
N LEU A 60 -21.53 9.07 1.67
CA LEU A 60 -22.91 9.32 1.24
C LEU A 60 -23.76 8.05 1.24
N ASN A 61 -23.15 6.90 1.00
CA ASN A 61 -23.85 5.61 0.92
C ASN A 61 -23.73 4.76 2.22
N GLY A 62 -23.15 5.31 3.29
CA GLY A 62 -23.04 4.62 4.58
C GLY A 62 -21.98 3.51 4.63
N LEU A 63 -21.05 3.47 3.68
CA LEU A 63 -19.88 2.58 3.70
C LEU A 63 -18.74 3.27 4.45
N MET A 64 -18.01 2.55 5.31
CA MET A 64 -16.82 3.09 5.97
C MET A 64 -15.64 3.13 4.98
N PRO A 65 -15.13 4.32 4.58
CA PRO A 65 -13.96 4.40 3.72
C PRO A 65 -12.67 4.24 4.52
N ILE A 66 -11.70 3.53 3.94
CA ILE A 66 -10.32 3.45 4.42
C ILE A 66 -9.42 4.04 3.34
N THR A 67 -8.64 5.06 3.69
CA THR A 67 -7.71 5.70 2.76
C THR A 67 -6.35 5.02 2.83
N GLY A 68 -5.81 4.62 1.69
CA GLY A 68 -4.45 4.10 1.58
C GLY A 68 -3.84 4.34 0.21
N ALA A 69 -2.69 3.73 -0.04
CA ALA A 69 -2.03 3.68 -1.35
C ALA A 69 -1.14 2.44 -1.44
N GLU A 70 -1.00 1.87 -2.65
CA GLU A 70 0.07 0.93 -2.95
C GLU A 70 1.29 1.71 -3.45
N LEU A 71 2.41 1.63 -2.73
CA LEU A 71 3.64 2.35 -3.06
C LEU A 71 4.65 1.41 -3.72
N THR A 72 5.25 1.89 -4.80
CA THR A 72 6.43 1.27 -5.41
C THR A 72 7.68 1.70 -4.64
N LEU A 73 8.50 0.74 -4.26
CA LEU A 73 9.74 0.93 -3.51
C LEU A 73 10.98 0.76 -4.40
N ARG A 74 12.06 1.46 -4.01
CA ARG A 74 13.41 1.31 -4.58
C ARG A 74 14.45 1.08 -3.49
N GLY A 75 15.57 0.45 -3.84
CA GLY A 75 16.65 0.18 -2.89
C GLY A 75 16.26 -0.80 -1.77
N CYS A 76 15.38 -1.76 -2.09
CA CYS A 76 14.99 -2.80 -1.13
C CYS A 76 16.13 -3.79 -0.85
N PHE A 77 17.00 -4.00 -1.84
CA PHE A 77 18.12 -4.92 -1.81
C PHE A 77 19.38 -4.27 -2.37
N PRO A 78 20.59 -4.65 -1.94
CA PRO A 78 21.83 -4.09 -2.47
C PRO A 78 22.03 -4.49 -3.94
N LYS A 79 22.45 -3.53 -4.78
CA LYS A 79 22.72 -3.76 -6.22
C LYS A 79 23.83 -4.80 -6.50
N THR A 80 24.69 -5.06 -5.52
CA THR A 80 25.93 -5.82 -5.67
C THR A 80 25.92 -7.20 -5.00
N THR A 81 24.88 -7.52 -4.22
CA THR A 81 24.82 -8.77 -3.43
C THR A 81 23.40 -9.33 -3.46
N GLY A 82 23.08 -10.22 -4.40
CA GLY A 82 21.95 -11.14 -4.24
C GLY A 82 21.26 -11.58 -5.54
N PRO A 83 20.62 -12.76 -5.55
CA PRO A 83 19.89 -13.34 -6.68
C PRO A 83 18.50 -12.69 -6.94
N ILE A 84 18.15 -11.62 -6.20
CA ILE A 84 16.87 -10.91 -6.30
C ILE A 84 17.02 -9.74 -7.28
N PRO A 85 16.56 -9.84 -8.53
CA PRO A 85 16.59 -8.71 -9.45
C PRO A 85 15.67 -7.60 -8.94
N GLU A 86 16.15 -6.34 -8.91
CA GLU A 86 15.22 -5.21 -8.97
C GLU A 86 14.38 -5.43 -10.24
N ILE A 87 13.06 -5.52 -10.10
CA ILE A 87 12.20 -5.69 -11.27
C ILE A 87 12.34 -4.38 -12.06
N GLU A 88 12.99 -4.44 -13.22
CA GLU A 88 13.20 -3.28 -14.08
C GLU A 88 11.95 -2.96 -14.90
N GLY A 89 11.83 -1.70 -15.34
CA GLY A 89 10.76 -1.22 -16.21
C GLY A 89 9.60 -0.50 -15.50
N PRO A 90 8.64 0.03 -16.28
CA PRO A 90 7.55 0.90 -15.79
C PRO A 90 6.52 0.20 -14.88
N HIS A 91 6.58 -1.13 -14.78
CA HIS A 91 5.78 -1.94 -13.84
C HIS A 91 6.66 -2.80 -12.92
N GLY A 92 7.93 -2.39 -12.81
CA GLY A 92 8.92 -2.98 -11.96
C GLY A 92 8.99 -2.31 -10.58
N GLY A 93 9.88 -2.80 -9.72
CA GLY A 93 9.95 -2.44 -8.31
C GLY A 93 9.13 -3.36 -7.40
N HIS A 94 9.28 -3.12 -6.09
CA HIS A 94 8.58 -3.87 -5.06
C HIS A 94 7.45 -3.05 -4.48
N HIS A 95 6.34 -3.67 -4.12
CA HIS A 95 5.17 -2.95 -3.64
C HIS A 95 4.88 -3.22 -2.18
N VAL A 96 4.38 -2.20 -1.49
CA VAL A 96 3.76 -2.31 -0.16
C VAL A 96 2.46 -1.52 -0.16
N THR A 97 1.49 -1.98 0.62
CA THR A 97 0.21 -1.29 0.76
C THR A 97 0.18 -0.59 2.11
N LEU A 98 -0.10 0.71 2.12
CA LEU A 98 -0.20 1.51 3.34
C LEU A 98 -1.63 1.99 3.54
N LEU A 99 -2.15 1.81 4.75
CA LEU A 99 -3.45 2.32 5.18
C LEU A 99 -3.25 3.39 6.27
N ALA A 100 -3.97 4.50 6.15
CA ALA A 100 -3.95 5.54 7.17
C ALA A 100 -4.87 5.16 8.35
N GLU A 101 -4.30 4.82 9.49
CA GLU A 101 -5.02 4.51 10.74
C GLU A 101 -5.52 5.80 11.43
N SER A 102 -4.80 6.90 11.24
CA SER A 102 -5.05 8.17 11.92
C SER A 102 -4.84 9.39 11.01
N PRO A 103 -5.28 10.60 11.42
CA PRO A 103 -4.95 11.83 10.71
C PRO A 103 -3.44 12.08 10.58
N ALA A 104 -2.65 11.67 11.59
CA ALA A 104 -1.20 11.73 11.52
C ALA A 104 -0.66 10.75 10.46
N GLY A 105 -1.21 9.54 10.41
CA GLY A 105 -0.96 8.56 9.36
C GLY A 105 -1.25 9.09 7.96
N TYR A 106 -2.42 9.70 7.75
CA TYR A 106 -2.76 10.32 6.47
C TYR A 106 -1.75 11.42 6.07
N ALA A 107 -1.33 12.26 7.02
CA ALA A 107 -0.31 13.28 6.77
C ALA A 107 1.04 12.65 6.42
N ASN A 108 1.40 11.54 7.07
CA ASN A 108 2.61 10.78 6.78
C ASN A 108 2.56 10.10 5.41
N LEU A 109 1.44 9.47 5.03
CA LEU A 109 1.21 8.92 3.69
C LEU A 109 1.40 10.00 2.62
N CYS A 110 0.82 11.19 2.82
CA CYS A 110 1.02 12.32 1.91
C CYS A 110 2.50 12.71 1.77
N ARG A 111 3.26 12.73 2.87
CA ARG A 111 4.70 13.05 2.86
C ARG A 111 5.51 12.00 2.11
N LEU A 112 5.22 10.72 2.32
CA LEU A 112 5.87 9.60 1.62
C LEU A 112 5.63 9.68 0.12
N LEU A 113 4.36 9.84 -0.29
CA LEU A 113 4.00 10.02 -1.70
C LEU A 113 4.67 11.25 -2.31
N THR A 114 4.66 12.38 -1.60
CA THR A 114 5.33 13.61 -2.06
C THR A 114 6.82 13.38 -2.29
N LYS A 115 7.49 12.68 -1.37
CA LYS A 115 8.92 12.38 -1.51
C LYS A 115 9.20 11.43 -2.70
N ALA A 116 8.37 10.41 -2.89
CA ALA A 116 8.47 9.52 -4.05
C ALA A 116 8.34 10.28 -5.38
N HIS A 117 7.38 11.21 -5.46
CA HIS A 117 7.15 12.04 -6.65
C HIS A 117 8.24 13.10 -6.90
N ILE A 118 8.85 13.66 -5.84
CA ILE A 118 9.92 14.66 -5.99
C ILE A 118 11.25 14.02 -6.40
N GLU A 119 11.56 12.83 -5.89
CA GLU A 119 12.88 12.20 -6.05
C GLU A 119 12.95 11.21 -7.23
N SER A 120 11.88 11.07 -7.99
CA SER A 120 11.78 10.12 -9.10
C SER A 120 11.28 10.80 -10.37
N PRO A 121 11.47 10.17 -11.56
CA PRO A 121 10.81 10.62 -12.77
C PRO A 121 9.28 10.69 -12.59
N ARG A 122 8.64 11.66 -13.25
CA ARG A 122 7.20 11.94 -13.10
C ARG A 122 6.29 10.73 -13.31
N GLU A 123 6.66 9.84 -14.22
CA GLU A 123 5.87 8.67 -14.60
C GLU A 123 6.22 7.41 -13.80
N ASP A 124 7.23 7.49 -12.92
CA ASP A 124 7.75 6.34 -12.16
C ASP A 124 8.13 6.73 -10.73
N PRO A 125 7.17 7.21 -9.90
CA PRO A 125 7.39 7.55 -8.50
C PRO A 125 7.78 6.31 -7.69
N ARG A 126 8.99 6.32 -7.10
CA ARG A 126 9.49 5.23 -6.25
C ARG A 126 10.04 5.73 -4.91
N LEU A 127 9.50 5.22 -3.82
CA LEU A 127 9.92 5.57 -2.47
C LEU A 127 11.19 4.78 -2.07
N PRO A 128 12.25 5.45 -1.55
CA PRO A 128 13.36 4.73 -0.93
C PRO A 128 12.89 3.92 0.27
N LEU A 129 13.31 2.66 0.39
CA LEU A 129 12.96 1.81 1.54
C LEU A 129 13.32 2.49 2.88
N ASP A 130 14.50 3.11 2.99
CA ASP A 130 14.91 3.77 4.24
C ASP A 130 14.00 4.94 4.63
N THR A 131 13.33 5.57 3.66
CA THR A 131 12.32 6.61 3.95
C THR A 131 11.02 6.01 4.48
N LEU A 132 10.65 4.81 4.01
CA LEU A 132 9.50 4.07 4.54
C LEU A 132 9.75 3.59 5.98
N LEU A 133 10.99 3.17 6.26
CA LEU A 133 11.39 2.62 7.56
C LEU A 133 11.71 3.69 8.61
N ASP A 134 11.60 4.97 8.28
CA ASP A 134 11.74 6.09 9.21
C ASP A 134 10.54 6.11 10.20
N PRO A 135 10.73 5.84 11.51
CA PRO A 135 9.64 5.75 12.47
C PRO A 135 8.78 7.02 12.56
N GLU A 136 9.36 8.20 12.31
CA GLU A 136 8.60 9.46 12.29
C GLU A 136 7.61 9.53 11.13
N ARG A 137 7.87 8.77 10.05
CA ARG A 137 7.06 8.72 8.83
C ARG A 137 6.16 7.50 8.76
N SER A 138 6.41 6.45 9.54
CA SER A 138 5.55 5.26 9.62
C SER A 138 4.45 5.40 10.68
N ASP A 139 4.57 6.33 11.64
CA ASP A 139 3.55 6.49 12.68
C ASP A 139 2.16 6.78 12.10
N GLY A 140 1.15 6.11 12.66
CA GLY A 140 -0.25 6.16 12.23
C GLY A 140 -0.54 5.44 10.91
N LEU A 141 0.41 4.68 10.35
CA LEU A 141 0.22 3.86 9.16
C LEU A 141 0.18 2.37 9.54
N ILE A 142 -0.71 1.64 8.87
CA ILE A 142 -0.70 0.18 8.83
C ILE A 142 -0.07 -0.24 7.50
N LEU A 143 0.88 -1.17 7.55
CA LEU A 143 1.53 -1.75 6.38
C LEU A 143 0.99 -3.15 6.14
N LEU A 144 0.52 -3.40 4.92
CA LEU A 144 0.37 -4.74 4.38
C LEU A 144 1.63 -5.03 3.57
N THR A 145 2.25 -6.17 3.85
CA THR A 145 3.53 -6.60 3.27
C THR A 145 3.50 -6.63 1.76
N GLY A 146 2.32 -6.75 1.16
CA GLY A 146 2.04 -6.45 -0.24
C GLY A 146 1.75 -7.69 -1.07
N CYS A 147 1.68 -7.52 -2.39
CA CYS A 147 1.36 -8.61 -3.33
C CYS A 147 2.56 -9.56 -3.55
N ARG A 148 2.48 -10.43 -4.56
CA ARG A 148 3.59 -11.30 -5.00
C ARG A 148 4.88 -10.56 -5.38
N ARG A 149 4.80 -9.25 -5.64
CA ARG A 149 5.96 -8.38 -5.93
C ARG A 149 6.48 -7.66 -4.68
N SER A 150 5.97 -7.98 -3.49
CA SER A 150 6.45 -7.38 -2.25
C SER A 150 7.94 -7.64 -2.03
N PRO A 151 8.63 -6.73 -1.32
CA PRO A 151 10.02 -6.99 -0.96
C PRO A 151 10.13 -8.17 0.01
N LEU A 152 9.11 -8.42 0.85
CA LEU A 152 9.11 -9.58 1.74
C LEU A 152 9.03 -10.90 0.96
N ALA A 153 8.15 -11.02 -0.03
CA ALA A 153 8.08 -12.21 -0.89
C ALA A 153 9.42 -12.44 -1.62
N ALA A 154 10.02 -11.37 -2.16
CA ALA A 154 11.30 -11.46 -2.84
C ALA A 154 12.46 -11.91 -1.91
N ALA A 155 12.46 -11.45 -0.66
CA ALA A 155 13.41 -11.89 0.36
C ALA A 155 13.20 -13.37 0.74
N LEU A 156 11.94 -13.80 0.89
CA LEU A 156 11.60 -15.20 1.18
C LEU A 156 12.00 -16.16 0.05
N ASP A 157 11.86 -15.72 -1.20
CA ASP A 157 12.31 -16.49 -2.38
C ASP A 157 13.82 -16.74 -2.36
N SER A 158 14.60 -15.87 -1.72
CA SER A 158 16.04 -16.06 -1.55
C SER A 158 16.38 -16.93 -0.35
N SER A 159 15.84 -16.63 0.83
CA SER A 159 15.86 -17.54 1.97
C SER A 159 14.87 -17.14 3.06
N VAL A 160 14.47 -18.11 3.89
CA VAL A 160 13.68 -17.85 5.10
C VAL A 160 14.38 -16.81 6.01
N ALA A 161 15.70 -16.90 6.14
CA ALA A 161 16.47 -15.98 6.99
C ALA A 161 16.43 -14.53 6.48
N GLU A 162 16.49 -14.32 5.16
CA GLU A 162 16.34 -12.98 4.57
C GLU A 162 14.92 -12.45 4.70
N GLY A 163 13.91 -13.31 4.51
CA GLY A 163 12.52 -12.96 4.76
C GLY A 163 12.25 -12.54 6.21
N GLU A 164 12.74 -13.32 7.18
CA GLU A 164 12.65 -12.97 8.60
C GLU A 164 13.37 -11.66 8.92
N ALA A 165 14.58 -11.46 8.39
CA ALA A 165 15.33 -10.23 8.61
C ALA A 165 14.58 -9.01 8.03
N PHE A 166 13.97 -9.14 6.86
CA PHE A 166 13.18 -8.07 6.26
C PHE A 166 11.90 -7.79 7.06
N ALA A 167 11.17 -8.84 7.48
CA ALA A 167 9.98 -8.69 8.32
C ALA A 167 10.29 -7.99 9.64
N ARG A 168 11.42 -8.32 10.29
CA ARG A 168 11.86 -7.63 11.52
C ARG A 168 12.08 -6.14 11.30
N ARG A 169 12.70 -5.73 10.18
CA ARG A 169 12.87 -4.31 9.85
C ARG A 169 11.53 -3.59 9.71
N LEU A 170 10.53 -4.23 9.09
CA LEU A 170 9.18 -3.66 8.99
C LEU A 170 8.53 -3.52 10.37
N VAL A 171 8.59 -4.57 11.20
CA VAL A 171 8.04 -4.57 12.56
C VAL A 171 8.74 -3.55 13.47
N GLU A 172 10.05 -3.39 13.36
CA GLU A 172 10.81 -2.37 14.09
C GLU A 172 10.38 -0.94 13.72
N ALA A 173 10.07 -0.70 12.45
CA ALA A 173 9.67 0.63 11.97
C ALA A 173 8.18 0.95 12.20
N PHE A 174 7.27 -0.02 12.08
CA PHE A 174 5.83 0.20 12.16
C PHE A 174 5.22 -0.22 13.51
N GLY A 175 5.84 -1.17 14.20
CA GLY A 175 5.27 -1.87 15.35
C GLY A 175 4.53 -3.15 14.93
N GLU A 176 4.55 -4.15 15.81
CA GLU A 176 3.98 -5.49 15.57
C GLU A 176 2.47 -5.45 15.25
N GLU A 177 1.73 -4.51 15.84
CA GLU A 177 0.28 -4.33 15.64
C GLU A 177 -0.08 -3.64 14.31
N ARG A 178 0.92 -3.23 13.52
CA ARG A 178 0.74 -2.42 12.30
C ARG A 178 1.36 -3.07 11.05
N VAL A 179 1.83 -4.31 11.12
CA VAL A 179 2.41 -5.04 9.97
C VAL A 179 1.64 -6.35 9.74
N PHE A 180 1.10 -6.52 8.53
CA PHE A 180 0.29 -7.68 8.15
C PHE A 180 0.70 -8.30 6.81
#